data_AF-A0A7Y0EKB0-F1
#
_entry.id   AF-A0A7Y0EKB0-F1
#
_cell.length_a   1.000
_cell.length_b   1.000
_cell.length_c   1.000
_cell.angle_alpha   90.00
_cell.angle_beta   90.00
_cell.angle_gamma   90.00
#
_symmetry.space_group_name_H-M   'P 1'
#
loop_
_entity.id
_entity.type
_entity.pdbx_description
1 polymer ?
#
loop_
_entity_poly.entity_id
_entity_poly.type
_entity_poly.pdbx_seq_one_letter_code
_entity_poly.pdbx_strand_id
1 'polypeptide(L)'
;MNFSSLVLMEKDKETNFIVKELGSYEVSDGAEYITKMFFDGDKVNVYFDTNRDVEEWEYSAIFDLFDEKVYSENGFSIEDIDDEYNPTWLVKFDYVEDHGKMNEKINDLCVLINNSIEKVFEDIKDKKEQY
;
A
#
# COMPACT_ATOMS: atom_id res chain seq x y z
N MET A 1 4.26 -21.82 3.36
CA MET A 1 3.72 -20.45 3.29
C MET A 1 4.63 -19.59 4.15
N ASN A 2 5.27 -18.59 3.55
CA ASN A 2 5.98 -17.58 4.31
C ASN A 2 4.94 -16.51 4.63
N PHE A 3 4.70 -16.27 5.92
CA PHE A 3 3.84 -15.18 6.35
C PHE A 3 4.73 -14.01 6.74
N SER A 4 4.32 -12.82 6.34
CA SER A 4 4.93 -11.57 6.80
C SER A 4 4.12 -11.04 7.98
N SER A 5 4.79 -10.32 8.87
CA SER A 5 4.14 -9.66 10.00
C SER A 5 4.20 -8.16 9.79
N LEU A 6 3.04 -7.53 9.67
CA LEU A 6 2.91 -6.08 9.60
C LEU A 6 2.57 -5.53 10.97
N VAL A 7 3.31 -4.52 11.40
CA VAL A 7 3.13 -3.88 12.70
C VAL A 7 2.46 -2.52 12.50
N LEU A 8 1.31 -2.32 13.15
CA LEU A 8 0.62 -1.04 13.14
C LEU A 8 1.08 -0.19 14.32
N MET A 9 1.74 0.92 14.01
CA MET A 9 2.19 1.88 15.01
C MET A 9 1.29 3.11 15.03
N GLU A 10 0.93 3.60 16.22
CA GLU A 10 0.32 4.92 16.37
C GLU A 10 1.41 5.99 16.36
N LYS A 11 1.17 7.05 15.60
CA LYS A 11 2.01 8.25 15.54
C LYS A 11 1.25 9.46 16.04
N ASP A 12 1.96 10.27 16.80
CA ASP A 12 1.45 11.56 17.24
C ASP A 12 1.42 12.52 16.05
N LYS A 13 0.26 13.12 15.79
CA LYS A 13 0.01 13.95 14.61
C LYS A 13 0.80 15.27 14.62
N GLU A 14 1.13 15.78 15.80
CA GLU A 14 1.82 17.06 15.96
C GLU A 14 3.34 16.90 15.89
N THR A 15 3.86 15.80 16.43
CA THR A 15 5.31 15.60 16.61
C THR A 15 5.91 14.53 15.69
N ASN A 16 5.08 13.76 14.98
CA ASN A 16 5.46 12.59 14.16
C ASN A 16 6.20 11.48 14.93
N PHE A 17 6.24 11.54 16.27
CA PHE A 17 6.85 10.49 17.07
C PHE A 17 5.94 9.26 17.15
N ILE A 18 6.57 8.08 17.20
CA ILE A 18 5.88 6.82 17.48
C ILE A 18 5.43 6.85 18.94
N VAL A 19 4.14 6.66 19.16
CA VAL A 19 3.51 6.67 20.49
C VAL A 19 3.51 5.26 21.07
N LYS A 20 2.93 4.31 20.34
CA LYS A 20 2.81 2.90 20.74
C LYS A 20 2.53 1.99 19.56
N GLU A 21 2.73 0.70 19.76
CA GLU A 21 2.20 -0.34 18.89
C GLU A 21 0.71 -0.56 19.18
N LEU A 22 -0.11 -0.59 18.13
CA LEU A 22 -1.55 -0.93 18.22
C LEU A 22 -1.79 -2.42 18.00
N GLY A 23 -0.95 -3.07 17.20
CA GLY A 23 -1.00 -4.51 17.01
C GLY A 23 -0.08 -4.99 15.90
N SER A 24 0.06 -6.31 15.83
CA SER A 24 0.74 -7.03 14.76
C SER A 24 -0.27 -7.90 14.03
N TYR A 25 -0.12 -7.99 12.71
CA TYR A 25 -1.04 -8.63 11.79
C TYR A 25 -0.26 -9.59 10.89
N GLU A 26 -0.74 -10.82 10.80
CA GLU A 26 -0.17 -11.83 9.92
C GLU A 26 -0.79 -11.68 8.53
N VAL A 27 0.06 -11.58 7.52
CA VAL A 27 -0.34 -11.36 6.13
C VAL A 27 0.34 -12.37 5.22
N SER A 28 -0.44 -12.85 4.25
CA SER A 28 -0.02 -13.94 3.36
C SER A 28 0.81 -13.43 2.18
N ASP A 29 0.26 -12.54 1.36
CA ASP A 29 0.86 -12.02 0.13
C ASP A 29 0.70 -10.50 0.06
N GLY A 30 1.57 -9.82 -0.70
CA GLY A 30 1.51 -8.37 -0.92
C GLY A 30 2.11 -7.49 0.19
N ALA A 31 2.47 -8.08 1.32
CA ALA A 31 3.15 -7.38 2.42
C ALA A 31 4.52 -6.82 2.03
N GLU A 32 5.18 -7.45 1.05
CA GLU A 32 6.48 -7.04 0.53
C GLU A 32 6.47 -5.68 -0.18
N TYR A 33 5.31 -5.26 -0.70
CA TYR A 33 5.13 -3.95 -1.30
C TYR A 33 4.96 -2.84 -0.26
N ILE A 34 4.59 -3.19 0.99
CA ILE A 34 4.31 -2.21 2.04
C ILE A 34 5.63 -1.70 2.63
N THR A 35 5.88 -0.41 2.45
CA THR A 35 7.07 0.27 2.97
C THR A 35 6.83 0.89 4.34
N LYS A 36 5.60 1.31 4.63
CA LYS A 36 5.26 2.01 5.87
C LYS A 36 3.80 1.85 6.24
N MET A 37 3.50 1.51 7.49
CA MET A 37 2.14 1.44 8.01
C MET A 37 2.05 2.12 9.39
N PHE A 38 1.11 3.06 9.56
CA PHE A 38 0.87 3.72 10.85
C PHE A 38 -0.55 4.29 10.96
N PHE A 39 -0.98 4.50 12.19
CA PHE A 39 -2.21 5.21 12.53
C PHE A 39 -1.87 6.64 12.98
N ASP A 40 -2.46 7.68 12.37
CA ASP A 40 -2.16 9.09 12.69
C ASP A 40 -3.11 9.71 13.74
N GLY A 41 -3.86 8.87 14.45
CA GLY A 41 -4.91 9.31 15.38
C GLY A 41 -6.29 9.46 14.73
N ASP A 42 -6.36 9.42 13.39
CA ASP A 42 -7.61 9.50 12.63
C ASP A 42 -7.76 8.29 11.69
N LYS A 43 -6.76 8.04 10.82
CA LYS A 43 -6.79 6.96 9.85
C LYS A 43 -5.55 6.08 9.90
N VAL A 44 -5.69 4.88 9.38
CA VAL A 44 -4.56 4.01 9.07
C VAL A 44 -4.03 4.41 7.71
N ASN A 45 -2.72 4.65 7.66
CA ASN A 45 -1.97 5.12 6.51
C ASN A 45 -1.00 3.99 6.13
N VAL A 46 -1.13 3.49 4.91
CA VAL A 46 -0.29 2.43 4.34
C VAL A 46 0.38 2.97 3.08
N TYR A 47 1.70 3.05 3.11
CA TYR A 47 2.50 3.35 1.93
C TYR A 47 2.96 2.04 1.32
N PHE A 48 2.87 1.94 0.01
CA PHE A 48 3.41 0.84 -0.75
C PHE A 48 4.02 1.32 -2.05
N ASP A 49 5.02 0.58 -2.54
CA ASP A 49 5.70 0.82 -3.80
C ASP A 49 5.81 -0.47 -4.62
N THR A 50 6.58 -0.41 -5.70
CA THR A 50 6.79 -1.53 -6.63
C THR A 50 7.68 -2.66 -6.08
N ASN A 51 8.24 -2.53 -4.87
CA ASN A 51 9.24 -3.41 -4.24
C ASN A 51 10.48 -3.68 -5.12
N ARG A 52 10.70 -2.84 -6.13
CA ARG A 52 11.86 -2.85 -7.02
C ARG A 52 12.02 -1.50 -7.66
N ASP A 53 13.25 -1.16 -7.99
CA ASP A 53 13.54 0.00 -8.83
C ASP A 53 12.98 -0.22 -10.23
N VAL A 54 12.35 0.81 -10.77
CA VAL A 54 11.76 0.81 -12.12
C VAL A 54 12.47 1.81 -13.03
N GLU A 55 12.53 1.52 -14.33
CA GLU A 55 13.04 2.47 -15.32
C GLU A 55 12.11 3.70 -15.46
N GLU A 56 12.60 4.83 -15.98
CA GLU A 56 11.78 6.05 -16.17
C GLU A 56 10.51 5.82 -17.01
N TRP A 57 10.62 4.95 -18.03
CA TRP A 57 9.48 4.58 -18.86
C TRP A 57 8.48 3.70 -18.10
N GLU A 58 8.96 2.80 -17.22
CA GLU A 58 8.11 1.97 -16.36
C GLU A 58 7.39 2.85 -15.34
N TYR A 59 8.07 3.82 -14.73
CA TYR A 59 7.47 4.78 -13.80
C TYR A 59 6.24 5.44 -14.42
N SER A 60 6.41 6.01 -15.63
CA SER A 60 5.33 6.71 -16.35
C SER A 60 4.21 5.76 -16.75
N ALA A 61 4.54 4.58 -17.27
CA ALA A 61 3.56 3.60 -17.71
C ALA A 61 2.76 3.00 -16.54
N ILE A 62 3.39 2.81 -15.39
CA ILE A 62 2.75 2.30 -14.18
C ILE A 62 1.70 3.30 -13.70
N PHE A 63 2.02 4.58 -13.55
CA PHE A 63 1.02 5.58 -13.14
C PHE A 63 -0.15 5.70 -14.13
N ASP A 64 0.09 5.57 -15.43
CA ASP A 64 -0.98 5.63 -16.44
C ASP A 64 -1.93 4.41 -16.40
N LEU A 65 -1.39 3.22 -16.09
CA LEU A 65 -2.12 1.96 -16.16
C LEU A 65 -2.58 1.42 -14.80
N PHE A 66 -2.09 1.99 -13.69
CA PHE A 66 -2.47 1.57 -12.35
C PHE A 66 -3.93 1.93 -12.05
N ASP A 67 -4.72 0.93 -11.67
CA ASP A 67 -6.16 1.10 -11.48
C ASP A 67 -6.49 1.53 -10.05
N GLU A 68 -6.32 2.81 -9.73
CA GLU A 68 -6.62 3.35 -8.40
C GLU A 68 -8.10 3.20 -8.01
N LYS A 69 -9.00 3.02 -8.98
CA LYS A 69 -10.44 2.93 -8.72
C LYS A 69 -10.80 1.69 -7.93
N VAL A 70 -10.07 0.58 -8.09
CA VAL A 70 -10.37 -0.66 -7.34
C VAL A 70 -10.23 -0.47 -5.83
N TYR A 71 -9.39 0.46 -5.38
CA TYR A 71 -9.23 0.80 -3.96
C TYR A 71 -10.47 1.52 -3.43
N SER A 72 -10.93 2.53 -4.17
CA SER A 72 -12.14 3.28 -3.81
C SER A 72 -13.39 2.38 -3.76
N GLU A 73 -13.52 1.43 -4.70
CA GLU A 73 -14.61 0.44 -4.71
C GLU A 73 -14.57 -0.52 -3.52
N ASN A 74 -13.39 -0.81 -2.97
CA ASN A 74 -13.20 -1.62 -1.77
C ASN A 74 -13.19 -0.79 -0.47
N GLY A 75 -13.57 0.50 -0.53
CA GLY A 75 -13.69 1.36 0.65
C GLY A 75 -12.36 1.91 1.18
N PHE A 76 -11.32 1.91 0.35
CA PHE A 76 -10.02 2.52 0.63
C PHE A 76 -9.89 3.85 -0.10
N SER A 77 -9.28 4.85 0.54
CA SER A 77 -8.83 6.06 -0.16
C SER A 77 -7.40 5.84 -0.63
N ILE A 78 -7.09 6.15 -1.88
CA ILE A 78 -5.74 6.05 -2.43
C ILE A 78 -5.31 7.40 -3.00
N GLU A 79 -4.03 7.74 -2.83
CA GLU A 79 -3.39 8.94 -3.35
C GLU A 79 -1.99 8.56 -3.85
N ASP A 80 -1.58 9.08 -5.00
CA ASP A 80 -0.22 8.99 -5.52
C ASP A 80 0.75 9.90 -4.75
N ILE A 81 2.01 9.47 -4.64
CA ILE A 81 3.09 10.22 -3.99
C ILE A 81 4.15 10.58 -5.02
N ASP A 82 4.09 11.80 -5.53
CA ASP A 82 4.97 12.34 -6.57
C ASP A 82 6.43 12.62 -6.15
N ASP A 83 6.75 12.55 -4.85
CA ASP A 83 8.07 12.90 -4.31
C ASP A 83 9.00 11.69 -4.12
N GLU A 84 8.57 10.50 -4.56
CA GLU A 84 9.30 9.25 -4.39
C GLU A 84 9.99 8.80 -5.69
N TYR A 85 11.11 8.09 -5.54
CA TYR A 85 11.91 7.62 -6.68
C TYR A 85 11.18 6.56 -7.52
N ASN A 86 10.46 5.66 -6.84
CA ASN A 86 9.64 4.63 -7.45
C ASN A 86 8.16 4.99 -7.33
N PRO A 87 7.28 4.49 -8.21
CA PRO A 87 5.84 4.68 -8.10
C PRO A 87 5.36 4.23 -6.71
N THR A 88 4.85 5.19 -5.96
CA THR A 88 4.47 5.02 -4.56
C THR A 88 3.08 5.58 -4.36
N TRP A 89 2.28 4.85 -3.58
CA TRP A 89 0.93 5.27 -3.22
C TRP A 89 0.72 5.23 -1.72
N LEU A 90 -0.21 6.06 -1.27
CA LEU A 90 -0.70 6.12 0.09
C LEU A 90 -2.17 5.70 0.13
N VAL A 91 -2.43 4.57 0.77
CA VAL A 91 -3.78 4.11 1.07
C VAL A 91 -4.18 4.48 2.49
N LYS A 92 -5.37 5.06 2.63
CA LYS A 92 -5.98 5.47 3.90
C LYS A 92 -7.31 4.78 4.14
N PHE A 93 -7.51 4.28 5.36
CA PHE A 93 -8.78 3.71 5.81
C PHE A 93 -8.98 3.83 7.31
N ASP A 94 -10.23 3.70 7.76
CA ASP A 94 -10.56 3.83 9.18
C ASP A 94 -10.00 2.66 10.00
N TYR A 95 -9.45 2.98 11.17
CA TYR A 95 -9.00 2.00 12.15
C TYR A 95 -10.19 1.24 12.75
N VAL A 96 -10.02 -0.07 12.94
CA VAL A 96 -11.03 -0.95 13.53
C VAL A 96 -10.47 -1.50 14.84
N GLU A 97 -11.16 -1.25 15.96
CA GLU A 97 -10.71 -1.71 17.29
C GLU A 97 -10.72 -3.24 17.43
N ASP A 98 -11.60 -3.92 16.70
CA ASP A 98 -11.63 -5.38 16.65
C ASP A 98 -10.43 -5.90 15.84
N HIS A 99 -9.48 -6.54 16.54
CA HIS A 99 -8.24 -7.03 15.95
C HIS A 99 -8.48 -8.02 14.80
N GLY A 100 -9.52 -8.87 14.89
CA GLY A 100 -9.87 -9.81 13.84
C GLY A 100 -10.31 -9.11 12.56
N LYS A 101 -11.26 -8.16 12.68
CA LYS A 101 -11.72 -7.36 11.55
C LYS A 101 -10.63 -6.49 10.96
N MET A 102 -9.75 -5.96 11.81
CA MET A 102 -8.61 -5.17 11.38
C MET A 102 -7.61 -6.02 10.60
N ASN A 103 -7.38 -7.26 11.05
CA ASN A 103 -6.54 -8.22 10.34
C ASN A 103 -7.12 -8.60 8.98
N GLU A 104 -8.44 -8.84 8.89
CA GLU A 104 -9.13 -9.09 7.62
C GLU A 104 -8.94 -7.91 6.66
N LYS A 105 -9.19 -6.68 7.12
CA LYS A 105 -9.05 -5.47 6.30
C LYS A 105 -7.63 -5.22 5.81
N ILE A 106 -6.62 -5.49 6.65
CA ILE A 106 -5.20 -5.42 6.25
C ILE A 106 -4.89 -6.49 5.20
N ASN A 107 -5.37 -7.72 5.38
CA ASN A 107 -5.15 -8.80 4.42
C ASN A 107 -5.82 -8.49 3.07
N ASP A 108 -7.07 -8.00 3.08
CA ASP A 108 -7.78 -7.60 1.87
C ASP A 108 -7.00 -6.51 1.11
N LEU A 109 -6.46 -5.52 1.83
CA LEU A 109 -5.60 -4.49 1.24
C LEU A 109 -4.32 -5.08 0.65
N CYS A 110 -3.63 -5.98 1.36
CA CYS A 110 -2.38 -6.57 0.88
C CYS A 110 -2.62 -7.41 -0.39
N VAL A 111 -3.70 -8.21 -0.43
CA VAL A 111 -4.10 -8.96 -1.62
C VAL A 111 -4.45 -8.03 -2.77
N LEU A 112 -5.15 -6.93 -2.51
CA LEU A 112 -5.48 -5.92 -3.51
C LEU A 112 -4.22 -5.26 -4.09
N ILE A 113 -3.26 -4.90 -3.24
CA ILE A 113 -1.96 -4.35 -3.66
C ILE A 113 -1.22 -5.36 -4.53
N ASN A 114 -1.08 -6.60 -4.08
CA ASN A 114 -0.41 -7.65 -4.84
C ASN A 114 -0.99 -7.78 -6.25
N ASN A 115 -2.30 -7.96 -6.33
CA ASN A 115 -2.98 -8.12 -7.62
C ASN A 115 -2.84 -6.88 -8.52
N SER A 116 -2.88 -5.68 -7.94
CA SER A 116 -2.77 -4.43 -8.70
C SER A 116 -1.35 -4.25 -9.26
N ILE A 117 -0.33 -4.56 -8.46
CA ILE A 117 1.08 -4.49 -8.86
C ILE A 117 1.40 -5.55 -9.91
N GLU A 118 0.98 -6.81 -9.71
CA GLU A 118 1.20 -7.87 -10.70
C GLU A 118 0.52 -7.54 -12.03
N LYS A 119 -0.71 -7.03 -11.98
CA LYS A 119 -1.47 -6.63 -13.17
C LYS A 119 -0.80 -5.48 -13.91
N VAL A 120 -0.42 -4.39 -13.23
CA VAL A 120 0.22 -3.26 -13.91
C VAL A 120 1.56 -3.66 -14.53
N PHE A 121 2.34 -4.51 -13.85
CA PHE A 121 3.58 -5.03 -14.42
C PHE A 121 3.34 -5.93 -15.64
N GLU A 122 2.22 -6.65 -15.70
CA GLU A 122 1.83 -7.38 -16.91
C GLU A 122 1.40 -6.43 -18.03
N ASP A 123 0.61 -5.41 -17.72
CA ASP A 123 0.07 -4.44 -18.68
C ASP A 123 1.17 -3.57 -19.33
N ILE A 124 2.27 -3.28 -18.63
CA ILE A 124 3.38 -2.46 -19.16
C ILE A 124 4.39 -3.24 -20.02
N LYS A 125 4.42 -4.59 -19.99
CA LYS A 125 5.48 -5.40 -20.64
C LYS A 125 5.71 -5.07 -22.11
N ASP A 126 4.64 -4.80 -22.85
CA ASP A 126 4.67 -4.50 -24.28
C ASP A 126 4.44 -3.01 -24.59
N LYS A 127 4.62 -2.14 -23.58
CA LYS A 127 4.34 -0.70 -23.68
C LYS A 127 5.58 0.18 -23.72
N LYS A 128 6.79 -0.40 -23.64
CA LYS A 128 8.05 0.35 -23.67
C LYS A 128 8.23 1.26 -24.90
N GLU A 129 7.64 0.94 -26.05
CA GLU A 129 7.73 1.81 -27.24
C GLU A 129 6.76 3.01 -27.19
N GLN A 130 5.82 3.04 -26.25
CA GLN A 130 4.80 4.09 -26.08
C GLN A 130 5.22 5.16 -25.06
N TYR A 131 6.32 4.92 -24.32
CA TYR A 131 6.84 5.72 -23.21
C TYR A 131 8.34 5.93 -23.37
#